data_AF-A0AAU7UC12-F1
#
_entry.id   AF-A0AAU7UC12-F1
#
_cell.length_a   1.000
_cell.length_b   1.000
_cell.length_c   1.000
_cell.angle_alpha   90.00
_cell.angle_beta   90.00
_cell.angle_gamma   90.00
#
_symmetry.space_group_name_H-M   'P 1'
#
loop_
_entity.id
_entity.type
_entity.pdbx_description
1 polymer ?
#
loop_
_entity_poly.entity_id
_entity_poly.type
_entity_poly.pdbx_seq_one_letter_code
_entity_poly.pdbx_strand_id
1 'polypeptide(L)'
;MELTNQHWAIIAPCFPLSSGRPGGRGRPRQADRPILNAVLWILRTGAPWRDLPDRFPPRSTCHRRFQEWVRTGVLDHILQTLYEHLLDAGQIDLSECFIDATFASAKKGAWTFGKTKRGKGTKIMAITDASGLPIAAYVASASPHEVTLVHDTLDATFGFDHPKRLIGDRAYDSDALDAELARVGIGLIAPNRRNRSKTQDGRPLGRYRRRWHVERLFAWLHNFRRLVVRWERQIANFLGMVHLGMILVLLRRVRR
;
A
#
# COMPACT_ATOMS: atom_id res chain seq x y z
N MET A 1 -9.41 -15.99 5.79
CA MET A 1 -8.47 -15.42 6.78
C MET A 1 -9.27 -14.44 7.60
N GLU A 2 -9.33 -14.69 8.89
CA GLU A 2 -9.92 -13.79 9.87
C GLU A 2 -8.80 -13.31 10.79
N LEU A 3 -8.94 -12.12 11.33
CA LEU A 3 -7.98 -11.59 12.28
C LEU A 3 -8.00 -12.42 13.57
N THR A 4 -6.83 -12.77 14.08
CA THR A 4 -6.68 -13.39 15.40
C THR A 4 -6.94 -12.35 16.49
N ASN A 5 -7.12 -12.80 17.74
CA ASN A 5 -7.27 -11.89 18.88
C ASN A 5 -6.03 -11.00 19.06
N GLN A 6 -4.84 -11.55 18.83
CA GLN A 6 -3.58 -10.81 18.90
C GLN A 6 -3.50 -9.73 17.83
N HIS A 7 -3.82 -10.05 16.57
CA HIS A 7 -3.84 -9.03 15.51
C HIS A 7 -4.84 -7.91 15.83
N TRP A 8 -6.02 -8.30 16.33
CA TRP A 8 -7.04 -7.34 16.68
C TRP A 8 -6.61 -6.44 17.84
N ALA A 9 -5.97 -6.98 18.87
CA ALA A 9 -5.51 -6.18 20.02
C ALA A 9 -4.59 -5.03 19.61
N ILE A 10 -3.75 -5.23 18.60
CA ILE A 10 -2.83 -4.20 18.09
C ILE A 10 -3.58 -3.10 17.33
N ILE A 11 -4.52 -3.47 16.46
CA ILE A 11 -5.15 -2.52 15.53
C ILE A 11 -6.49 -1.96 16.03
N ALA A 12 -7.12 -2.59 17.03
CA ALA A 12 -8.39 -2.15 17.60
C ALA A 12 -8.38 -0.69 18.09
N PRO A 13 -7.31 -0.20 18.75
CA PRO A 13 -7.24 1.19 19.19
C PRO A 13 -7.31 2.21 18.05
N CYS A 14 -6.94 1.82 16.82
CA CYS A 14 -6.97 2.71 15.66
C CYS A 14 -8.39 2.98 15.15
N PHE A 15 -9.38 2.17 15.55
CA PHE A 15 -10.76 2.36 15.16
C PHE A 15 -11.42 3.41 16.05
N PRO A 16 -12.30 4.27 15.48
CA PRO A 16 -13.00 5.26 16.29
C PRO A 16 -13.80 4.53 17.37
N LEU A 17 -13.65 5.00 18.61
CA LEU A 17 -14.50 4.53 19.70
C LEU A 17 -15.96 4.62 19.24
N SER A 18 -16.71 3.55 19.49
CA SER A 18 -18.14 3.54 19.23
C SER A 18 -18.82 4.46 20.24
N SER A 19 -18.66 5.77 20.10
CA SER A 19 -19.54 6.72 20.75
C SER A 19 -20.93 6.45 20.18
N GLY A 20 -21.85 6.04 21.06
CA GLY A 20 -23.26 6.00 20.71
C GLY A 20 -23.63 7.32 20.02
N ARG A 21 -24.46 7.28 18.99
CA ARG A 21 -24.92 8.52 18.35
C ARG A 21 -25.51 9.44 19.43
N PRO A 22 -25.19 10.75 19.43
CA PRO A 22 -25.89 11.71 20.27
C PRO A 22 -27.40 11.54 20.05
N GLY A 23 -28.15 11.26 21.11
CA GLY A 23 -29.60 11.09 21.08
C GLY A 23 -30.14 9.65 20.96
N GLY A 24 -29.30 8.61 20.96
CA GLY A 24 -29.72 7.21 21.20
C GLY A 24 -30.70 6.58 20.20
N ARG A 25 -31.06 7.27 19.11
CA ARG A 25 -32.02 6.78 18.12
C ARG A 25 -31.33 6.02 16.97
N GLY A 26 -31.83 4.81 16.70
CA GLY A 26 -31.43 3.96 15.57
C GLY A 26 -30.73 2.66 15.98
N ARG A 27 -30.50 1.76 15.00
CA ARG A 27 -29.83 0.47 15.22
C ARG A 27 -28.41 0.69 15.75
N PRO A 28 -27.98 -0.02 16.82
CA PRO A 28 -26.62 0.05 17.34
C PRO A 28 -25.56 -0.15 16.27
N ARG A 29 -24.42 0.53 16.42
CA ARG A 29 -23.27 0.34 15.52
C ARG A 29 -22.76 -1.09 15.68
N GLN A 30 -22.54 -1.77 14.55
CA GLN A 30 -21.91 -3.08 14.58
C GLN A 30 -20.44 -2.95 14.93
N ALA A 31 -19.90 -3.96 15.61
CA ALA A 31 -18.48 -4.03 15.95
C ALA A 31 -17.62 -4.02 14.69
N ASP A 32 -16.44 -3.40 14.79
CA ASP A 32 -15.57 -3.17 13.63
C ASP A 32 -14.85 -4.42 13.15
N ARG A 33 -14.50 -5.35 14.04
CA ARG A 33 -13.79 -6.58 13.67
C ARG A 33 -14.57 -7.47 12.68
N PRO A 34 -15.86 -7.80 12.91
CA PRO A 34 -16.65 -8.55 11.92
C PRO A 34 -16.74 -7.86 10.56
N ILE A 35 -16.85 -6.52 10.57
CA ILE A 35 -16.88 -5.73 9.34
C ILE A 35 -15.54 -5.81 8.62
N LEU A 36 -14.43 -5.62 9.33
CA LEU A 36 -13.09 -5.73 8.77
C LEU A 36 -12.84 -7.12 8.18
N ASN A 37 -13.20 -8.19 8.89
CA ASN A 37 -13.13 -9.56 8.38
C ASN A 37 -13.92 -9.74 7.07
N ALA A 38 -15.09 -9.09 6.93
CA ALA A 38 -15.86 -9.09 5.70
C ALA A 38 -15.13 -8.38 4.54
N VAL A 39 -14.52 -7.21 4.81
CA VAL A 39 -13.72 -6.49 3.81
C VAL A 39 -12.48 -7.29 3.41
N LEU A 40 -11.79 -7.91 4.36
CA LEU A 40 -10.64 -8.78 4.10
C LEU A 40 -11.03 -10.01 3.26
N TRP A 41 -12.24 -10.53 3.44
CA TRP A 41 -12.77 -11.58 2.57
C TRP A 41 -12.92 -11.08 1.12
N ILE A 42 -13.51 -9.89 0.91
CA ILE A 42 -13.63 -9.25 -0.41
C ILE A 42 -12.25 -8.99 -1.04
N LEU A 43 -11.29 -8.47 -0.26
CA LEU A 43 -9.91 -8.23 -0.70
C LEU A 43 -9.29 -9.51 -1.26
N ARG A 44 -9.41 -10.62 -0.53
CA ARG A 44 -8.83 -11.91 -0.91
C ARG A 44 -9.53 -12.54 -2.10
N THR A 45 -10.86 -12.61 -2.10
CA THR A 45 -11.61 -13.34 -3.14
C THR A 45 -11.79 -12.52 -4.41
N GLY A 46 -11.73 -11.19 -4.32
CA GLY A 46 -12.06 -10.29 -5.43
C GLY A 46 -13.55 -10.22 -5.73
N ALA A 47 -14.39 -10.96 -4.99
CA ALA A 47 -15.83 -11.06 -5.23
C ALA A 47 -16.52 -9.69 -5.15
N PRO A 48 -17.59 -9.45 -5.94
CA PRO A 48 -18.35 -8.22 -5.81
C PRO A 48 -19.04 -8.17 -4.44
N TRP A 49 -19.29 -6.97 -3.92
CA TRP A 49 -19.91 -6.76 -2.60
C TRP A 49 -21.28 -7.42 -2.45
N ARG A 50 -22.00 -7.67 -3.56
CA ARG A 50 -23.30 -8.37 -3.55
C ARG A 50 -23.18 -9.87 -3.22
N ASP A 51 -22.01 -10.46 -3.42
CA ASP A 51 -21.75 -11.89 -3.19
C ASP A 51 -21.08 -12.10 -1.83
N LEU A 52 -21.14 -11.10 -0.93
CA LEU A 52 -20.63 -11.22 0.42
C LEU A 52 -21.49 -12.25 1.18
N PRO A 53 -20.91 -13.31 1.78
CA PRO A 53 -21.67 -14.35 2.46
C PRO A 53 -22.45 -13.85 3.70
N ASP A 54 -23.60 -14.47 3.96
CA ASP A 54 -24.53 -14.06 5.03
C ASP A 54 -23.98 -14.22 6.46
N ARG A 55 -22.89 -14.97 6.65
CA ARG A 55 -22.17 -15.03 7.94
C ARG A 55 -21.53 -13.70 8.35
N PHE A 56 -21.37 -12.77 7.40
CA PHE A 56 -20.83 -11.44 7.66
C PHE A 56 -21.95 -10.41 7.88
N PRO A 57 -21.63 -9.26 8.50
CA PRO A 57 -22.55 -8.13 8.55
C PRO A 57 -23.09 -7.74 7.16
N PRO A 58 -24.28 -7.09 7.09
CA PRO A 58 -24.91 -6.72 5.82
C PRO A 58 -23.95 -5.94 4.91
N ARG A 59 -23.88 -6.33 3.63
CA ARG A 59 -22.94 -5.77 2.64
C ARG A 59 -22.93 -4.24 2.57
N SER A 60 -24.09 -3.61 2.72
CA SER A 60 -24.25 -2.15 2.67
C SER A 60 -23.56 -1.48 3.87
N THR A 61 -23.59 -2.13 5.02
CA THR A 61 -22.88 -1.69 6.22
C THR A 61 -21.37 -1.87 6.04
N CYS A 62 -20.92 -3.03 5.57
CA CYS A 62 -19.50 -3.28 5.35
C CYS A 62 -18.87 -2.30 4.35
N HIS A 63 -19.51 -2.10 3.21
CA HIS A 63 -19.04 -1.15 2.20
C HIS A 63 -19.01 0.29 2.73
N ARG A 64 -20.06 0.73 3.40
CA ARG A 64 -20.13 2.08 3.97
C ARG A 64 -19.05 2.32 5.03
N ARG A 65 -18.80 1.33 5.91
CA ARG A 65 -17.76 1.41 6.95
C ARG A 65 -16.36 1.43 6.35
N PHE A 66 -16.11 0.61 5.32
CA PHE A 66 -14.86 0.66 4.57
C PHE A 66 -14.61 2.05 3.98
N GLN A 67 -15.61 2.63 3.30
CA GLN A 67 -15.49 3.99 2.75
C GLN A 67 -15.31 5.05 3.84
N GLU A 68 -15.95 4.88 5.00
CA GLU A 68 -15.76 5.74 6.16
C GLU A 68 -14.30 5.69 6.63
N TRP A 69 -13.74 4.49 6.82
CA TRP A 69 -12.35 4.29 7.25
C TRP A 69 -11.33 4.85 6.26
N VAL A 70 -11.58 4.69 4.95
CA VAL A 70 -10.75 5.29 3.90
C VAL A 70 -10.79 6.82 4.00
N ARG A 71 -11.97 7.41 4.17
CA ARG A 71 -12.14 8.87 4.24
C ARG A 71 -11.55 9.47 5.52
N THR A 72 -11.60 8.73 6.63
CA THR A 72 -11.12 9.21 7.94
C THR A 72 -9.68 8.78 8.25
N GLY A 73 -8.96 8.17 7.32
CA GLY A 73 -7.56 7.78 7.51
C GLY A 73 -7.33 6.64 8.51
N VAL A 74 -8.34 5.83 8.81
CA VAL A 74 -8.21 4.73 9.79
C VAL A 74 -7.20 3.69 9.32
N LEU A 75 -7.16 3.41 8.01
CA LEU A 75 -6.22 2.43 7.47
C LEU A 75 -4.78 2.93 7.49
N ASP A 76 -4.59 4.22 7.22
CA ASP A 76 -3.30 4.91 7.30
C ASP A 76 -2.77 4.86 8.75
N HIS A 77 -3.63 5.16 9.73
CA HIS A 77 -3.28 5.09 11.14
C HIS A 77 -2.93 3.66 11.59
N ILE A 78 -3.60 2.63 11.07
CA ILE A 78 -3.23 1.23 11.32
C ILE A 78 -1.85 0.90 10.73
N LEU A 79 -1.57 1.34 9.50
CA LEU A 79 -0.26 1.14 8.86
C LEU A 79 0.86 1.80 9.66
N GLN A 80 0.66 3.04 10.10
CA GLN A 80 1.58 3.76 10.97
C GLN A 80 1.81 3.02 12.28
N THR A 81 0.75 2.61 12.97
CA THR A 81 0.85 1.87 14.24
C THR A 81 1.64 0.57 14.08
N LEU A 82 1.41 -0.17 12.98
CA LEU A 82 2.15 -1.41 12.70
C LEU A 82 3.60 -1.14 12.31
N TYR A 83 3.86 -0.06 11.58
CA TYR A 83 5.21 0.36 11.23
C TYR A 83 6.01 0.72 12.47
N GLU A 84 5.47 1.57 13.35
CA GLU A 84 6.09 1.99 14.61
C GLU A 84 6.37 0.78 15.51
N HIS A 85 5.40 -0.13 15.66
CA HIS A 85 5.59 -1.35 16.44
C HIS A 85 6.74 -2.22 15.92
N LEU A 86 6.90 -2.32 14.59
CA LEU A 86 7.99 -3.08 13.98
C LEU A 86 9.33 -2.34 14.03
N LEU A 87 9.30 -1.01 13.99
CA LEU A 87 10.47 -0.15 14.15
C LEU A 87 11.05 -0.26 15.56
N ASP A 88 10.20 -0.14 16.59
CA ASP A 88 10.58 -0.29 18.01
C ASP A 88 11.15 -1.68 18.31
N ALA A 89 10.65 -2.70 17.60
CA ALA A 89 11.17 -4.06 17.68
C ALA A 89 12.47 -4.28 16.87
N GLY A 90 13.03 -3.24 16.23
CA GLY A 90 14.23 -3.32 15.41
C GLY A 90 14.07 -4.15 14.13
N GLN A 91 12.84 -4.31 13.63
CA GLN A 91 12.54 -5.15 12.46
C GLN A 91 12.44 -4.39 11.14
N ILE A 92 12.39 -3.05 11.18
CA ILE A 92 12.41 -2.19 9.99
C ILE A 92 13.84 -1.71 9.73
N ASP A 93 14.36 -1.94 8.53
CA ASP A 93 15.68 -1.47 8.11
C ASP A 93 15.59 -0.52 6.90
N LEU A 94 15.78 0.77 7.16
CA LEU A 94 15.74 1.85 6.15
C LEU A 94 17.09 2.13 5.47
N SER A 95 18.13 1.31 5.71
CA SER A 95 19.45 1.50 5.10
C SER A 95 19.45 1.31 3.59
N GLU A 96 18.53 0.48 3.10
CA GLU A 96 18.27 0.17 1.70
C GLU A 96 16.79 -0.13 1.49
N CYS A 97 16.09 0.77 0.82
CA CYS A 97 14.70 0.56 0.46
C CYS A 97 14.55 0.35 -1.04
N PHE A 98 13.57 -0.45 -1.43
CA PHE A 98 13.33 -0.81 -2.83
C PHE A 98 12.00 -0.23 -3.29
N ILE A 99 12.01 0.49 -4.40
CA ILE A 99 10.81 1.05 -5.03
C ILE A 99 10.54 0.36 -6.35
N ASP A 100 9.28 0.01 -6.56
CA ASP A 100 8.80 -0.48 -7.83
C ASP A 100 7.29 -0.22 -7.97
N ALA A 101 6.75 -0.50 -9.15
CA ALA A 101 5.35 -0.33 -9.46
C ALA A 101 4.73 -1.56 -10.14
N THR A 102 3.47 -1.82 -9.82
CA THR A 102 2.64 -2.79 -10.56
C THR A 102 1.41 -2.11 -11.16
N PHE A 103 0.79 -2.77 -12.15
CA PHE A 103 -0.37 -2.25 -12.86
C PHE A 103 -1.62 -3.08 -12.55
N ALA A 104 -2.67 -2.40 -12.10
CA ALA A 104 -4.00 -2.97 -11.95
C ALA A 104 -4.92 -2.47 -13.08
N SER A 105 -5.45 -3.41 -13.86
CA SER A 105 -6.44 -3.08 -14.90
C SER A 105 -7.74 -2.59 -14.26
N ALA A 106 -8.40 -1.60 -14.84
CA ALA A 106 -9.65 -1.07 -14.27
C ALA A 106 -10.87 -1.31 -15.16
N LYS A 107 -11.91 -1.93 -14.59
CA LYS A 107 -13.05 -2.45 -15.37
C LYS A 107 -14.34 -1.60 -15.30
N LYS A 108 -14.42 -0.55 -14.46
CA LYS A 108 -15.69 0.17 -14.18
C LYS A 108 -15.70 1.69 -14.47
N GLY A 109 -14.93 2.18 -15.46
CA GLY A 109 -15.04 3.58 -15.88
C GLY A 109 -14.87 4.60 -14.74
N ALA A 110 -13.87 4.38 -13.88
CA ALA A 110 -13.46 5.37 -12.89
C ALA A 110 -13.24 6.77 -13.48
N TRP A 111 -13.41 7.77 -12.62
CA TRP A 111 -13.38 9.18 -12.98
C TRP A 111 -12.00 9.70 -13.39
N THR A 112 -10.93 9.05 -12.93
CA THR A 112 -9.54 9.47 -13.19
C THR A 112 -8.79 8.36 -13.94
N PHE A 113 -8.57 8.52 -15.25
CA PHE A 113 -7.69 7.64 -16.01
C PHE A 113 -6.94 8.34 -17.13
N GLY A 114 -5.70 7.93 -17.30
CA GLY A 114 -5.03 7.96 -18.58
C GLY A 114 -4.77 6.56 -19.14
N LYS A 115 -4.43 6.49 -20.43
CA LYS A 115 -4.19 5.25 -21.18
C LYS A 115 -2.71 4.85 -21.08
N THR A 116 -2.40 3.56 -20.91
CA THR A 116 -1.04 3.00 -21.10
C THR A 116 -1.02 1.98 -22.22
N LYS A 117 0.18 1.51 -22.61
CA LYS A 117 0.36 0.35 -23.51
C LYS A 117 -0.35 -0.92 -23.01
N ARG A 118 -0.61 -1.06 -21.70
CA ARG A 118 -1.34 -2.19 -21.08
C ARG A 118 -2.85 -1.93 -20.90
N GLY A 119 -3.37 -0.75 -21.28
CA GLY A 119 -4.78 -0.38 -21.20
C GLY A 119 -5.11 0.70 -20.15
N LYS A 120 -6.41 0.90 -19.86
CA LYS A 120 -6.91 1.80 -18.80
C LYS A 120 -6.70 1.13 -17.44
N GLY A 121 -6.00 1.77 -16.51
CA GLY A 121 -5.74 1.17 -15.20
C GLY A 121 -5.13 2.11 -14.18
N THR A 122 -4.49 1.53 -13.18
CA THR A 122 -3.92 2.23 -12.03
C THR A 122 -2.55 1.66 -11.74
N LYS A 123 -1.58 2.54 -11.51
CA LYS A 123 -0.27 2.15 -11.00
C LYS A 123 -0.35 2.07 -9.49
N ILE A 124 0.14 0.99 -8.93
CA ILE A 124 0.38 0.83 -7.50
C ILE A 124 1.89 0.96 -7.32
N MET A 125 2.33 2.08 -6.77
CA MET A 125 3.69 2.30 -6.30
C MET A 125 3.81 1.74 -4.89
N ALA A 126 4.92 1.09 -4.59
CA ALA A 126 5.23 0.65 -3.24
C ALA A 126 6.72 0.77 -2.95
N ILE A 127 7.05 1.05 -1.69
CA ILE A 127 8.41 0.99 -1.18
C ILE A 127 8.48 -0.10 -0.11
N THR A 128 9.51 -0.94 -0.16
CA THR A 128 9.85 -1.86 0.92
C THR A 128 11.15 -1.46 1.62
N ASP A 129 11.28 -1.82 2.89
CA ASP A 129 12.55 -1.81 3.61
C ASP A 129 13.53 -2.88 3.07
N ALA A 130 14.71 -3.01 3.71
CA ALA A 130 15.74 -3.96 3.31
C ALA A 130 15.32 -5.43 3.48
N SER A 131 14.32 -5.72 4.32
CA SER A 131 13.80 -7.06 4.56
C SER A 131 12.61 -7.43 3.65
N GLY A 132 12.02 -6.46 2.97
CA GLY A 132 10.85 -6.60 2.09
C GLY A 132 9.52 -6.32 2.78
N LEU A 133 9.51 -5.65 3.93
CA LEU A 133 8.31 -5.14 4.60
C LEU A 133 7.87 -3.84 3.91
N PRO A 134 6.56 -3.67 3.63
CA PRO A 134 6.06 -2.45 3.01
C PRO A 134 6.21 -1.26 3.98
N ILE A 135 6.76 -0.15 3.48
CA ILE A 135 6.90 1.09 4.24
C ILE A 135 6.13 2.26 3.61
N ALA A 136 5.76 2.15 2.34
CA ALA A 136 4.98 3.18 1.66
C ALA A 136 4.12 2.59 0.54
N ALA A 137 3.00 3.26 0.25
CA ALA A 137 2.12 2.90 -0.85
C ALA A 137 1.49 4.14 -1.47
N TYR A 138 1.49 4.21 -2.80
CA TYR A 138 0.78 5.26 -3.51
C TYR A 138 0.11 4.69 -4.75
N VAL A 139 -1.04 5.26 -5.12
CA VAL A 139 -1.74 4.85 -6.34
C VAL A 139 -1.97 6.05 -7.23
N ALA A 140 -1.61 5.89 -8.51
CA ALA A 140 -1.78 6.93 -9.51
C ALA A 140 -2.61 6.42 -10.69
N SER A 141 -3.23 7.35 -11.42
CA SER A 141 -3.75 7.03 -12.75
C SER A 141 -2.61 6.49 -13.62
N ALA A 142 -2.90 5.68 -14.64
CA ALA A 142 -1.84 4.96 -15.33
C ALA A 142 -0.91 5.84 -16.22
N SER A 143 -1.24 7.10 -16.48
CA SER A 143 -0.47 7.97 -17.39
C SER A 143 0.94 8.35 -16.93
N PRO A 144 1.17 8.81 -15.68
CA PRO A 144 2.47 9.33 -15.29
C PRO A 144 3.57 8.27 -15.33
N HIS A 145 4.80 8.71 -15.63
CA HIS A 145 5.97 7.88 -15.51
C HIS A 145 6.27 7.60 -14.02
N GLU A 146 6.75 6.40 -13.69
CA GLU A 146 6.99 6.04 -12.28
C GLU A 146 7.97 6.96 -11.56
N VAL A 147 8.98 7.46 -12.29
CA VAL A 147 9.94 8.44 -11.79
C VAL A 147 9.27 9.72 -11.27
N THR A 148 8.12 10.12 -11.82
CA THR A 148 7.39 11.33 -11.37
C THR A 148 6.48 11.07 -10.18
N LEU A 149 6.35 9.81 -9.74
CA LEU A 149 5.50 9.40 -8.62
C LEU A 149 6.34 9.08 -7.37
N VAL A 150 7.66 9.22 -7.44
CA VAL A 150 8.57 8.85 -6.34
C VAL A 150 8.33 9.72 -5.12
N HIS A 151 8.24 11.05 -5.29
CA HIS A 151 7.96 11.99 -4.19
C HIS A 151 6.61 11.70 -3.54
N ASP A 152 5.54 11.58 -4.34
CA ASP A 152 4.21 11.19 -3.82
C ASP A 152 4.25 9.87 -3.04
N THR A 153 5.09 8.92 -3.45
CA THR A 153 5.23 7.63 -2.76
C THR A 153 6.02 7.79 -1.46
N LEU A 154 7.05 8.63 -1.42
CA LEU A 154 7.80 8.94 -0.20
C LEU A 154 6.96 9.74 0.80
N ASP A 155 6.13 10.67 0.33
CA ASP A 155 5.19 11.42 1.17
C ASP A 155 4.10 10.52 1.77
N ALA A 156 3.81 9.39 1.12
CA ALA A 156 2.88 8.37 1.59
C ALA A 156 3.55 7.24 2.41
N THR A 157 4.73 7.51 2.99
CA THR A 157 5.40 6.58 3.92
C THR A 157 4.58 6.44 5.21
N PHE A 158 4.57 5.24 5.80
CA PHE A 158 3.77 4.93 6.99
C PHE A 158 4.36 5.50 8.27
N GLY A 159 5.65 5.86 8.26
CA GLY A 159 6.35 6.54 9.35
C GLY A 159 6.99 7.84 8.87
N PHE A 160 7.70 8.51 9.78
CA PHE A 160 8.32 9.81 9.53
C PHE A 160 9.75 9.74 8.98
N ASP A 161 10.42 8.60 9.14
CA ASP A 161 11.81 8.43 8.71
C ASP A 161 11.92 8.13 7.21
N HIS A 162 12.90 8.75 6.55
CA HIS A 162 13.18 8.52 5.15
C HIS A 162 14.23 7.40 4.93
N PRO A 163 14.15 6.68 3.80
CA PRO A 163 15.19 5.75 3.39
C PRO A 163 16.56 6.42 3.25
N LYS A 164 17.63 5.80 3.75
CA LYS A 164 19.00 6.28 3.44
C LYS A 164 19.32 6.11 1.96
N ARG A 165 18.79 5.06 1.35
CA ARG A 165 18.97 4.74 -0.07
C ARG A 165 17.68 4.21 -0.65
N LEU A 166 17.34 4.70 -1.84
CA LEU A 166 16.20 4.22 -2.61
C LEU A 166 16.70 3.53 -3.87
N ILE A 167 16.37 2.25 -4.02
CA ILE A 167 16.83 1.41 -5.12
C ILE A 167 15.66 1.13 -6.05
N GLY A 168 15.78 1.55 -7.31
CA GLY A 168 14.79 1.35 -8.36
C GLY A 168 15.38 0.66 -9.59
N ASP A 169 14.53 0.28 -10.55
CA ASP A 169 15.02 -0.13 -11.86
C ASP A 169 15.47 1.06 -12.71
N ARG A 170 15.92 0.72 -13.90
CA ARG A 170 16.34 1.64 -14.94
C ARG A 170 15.31 2.71 -15.30
N ALA A 171 14.01 2.49 -15.08
CA ALA A 171 13.00 3.52 -15.33
C ALA A 171 13.16 4.72 -14.37
N TYR A 172 13.72 4.49 -13.17
CA TYR A 172 13.99 5.53 -12.16
C TYR A 172 15.30 6.29 -12.38
N ASP A 173 16.16 5.86 -13.32
CA ASP A 173 17.39 6.59 -13.70
C ASP A 173 17.04 7.99 -14.25
N SER A 174 17.28 9.02 -13.44
CA SER A 174 16.97 10.42 -13.73
C SER A 174 17.81 11.36 -12.87
N ASP A 175 18.57 12.27 -13.49
CA ASP A 175 19.44 13.24 -12.78
C ASP A 175 18.66 14.23 -11.94
N ALA A 176 17.49 14.66 -12.41
CA ALA A 176 16.62 15.55 -11.66
C ALA A 176 16.14 14.89 -10.37
N LEU A 177 15.68 13.63 -10.46
CA LEU A 177 15.22 12.87 -9.30
C LEU A 177 16.38 12.59 -8.32
N ASP A 178 17.55 12.20 -8.84
CA ASP A 178 18.74 11.95 -8.02
C ASP A 178 19.15 13.22 -7.23
N ALA A 179 19.20 14.37 -7.91
CA ALA A 179 19.52 15.65 -7.27
C ALA A 179 18.46 16.08 -6.24
N GLU A 180 17.17 15.85 -6.51
CA GLU A 180 16.08 16.16 -5.58
C GLU A 180 16.14 15.27 -4.33
N LEU A 181 16.35 13.96 -4.50
CA LEU A 181 16.48 13.02 -3.38
C LEU A 181 17.74 13.28 -2.55
N ALA A 182 18.84 13.65 -3.18
CA ALA A 182 20.08 14.01 -2.48
C ALA A 182 19.89 15.21 -1.53
N ARG A 183 19.03 16.19 -1.89
CA ARG A 183 18.74 17.36 -1.02
C ARG A 183 18.07 16.97 0.29
N VAL A 184 17.32 15.88 0.30
CA VAL A 184 16.66 15.33 1.50
C VAL A 184 17.44 14.16 2.10
N GLY A 185 18.69 13.94 1.67
CA GLY A 185 19.60 12.93 2.22
C GLY A 185 19.33 11.50 1.75
N ILE A 186 18.54 11.30 0.68
CA ILE A 186 18.22 10.00 0.11
C ILE A 186 19.12 9.73 -1.10
N GLY A 187 19.92 8.66 -1.05
CA GLY A 187 20.72 8.24 -2.21
C GLY A 187 19.93 7.38 -3.20
N LEU A 188 19.73 7.84 -4.43
CA LEU A 188 19.09 7.03 -5.48
C LEU A 188 20.10 6.05 -6.10
N ILE A 189 19.68 4.79 -6.26
CA ILE A 189 20.45 3.79 -7.00
C ILE A 189 19.54 3.17 -8.06
N ALA A 190 19.83 3.46 -9.32
CA ALA A 190 19.18 2.87 -10.48
C ALA A 190 20.23 2.49 -11.53
N PRO A 191 20.08 1.34 -12.23
CA PRO A 191 20.91 1.04 -13.39
C PRO A 191 20.69 2.07 -14.51
N ASN A 192 21.77 2.51 -15.16
CA ASN A 192 21.66 3.48 -16.26
C ASN A 192 20.75 2.99 -17.40
N ARG A 193 20.01 3.92 -18.01
CA ARG A 193 19.27 3.71 -19.26
C ARG A 193 20.22 3.33 -20.39
N ARG A 194 19.75 2.49 -21.32
CA ARG A 194 20.58 1.88 -22.38
C ARG A 194 21.35 2.92 -23.22
N ASN A 195 20.81 4.12 -23.38
CA ASN A 195 21.37 5.18 -24.23
C ASN A 195 22.11 6.26 -23.42
N ARG A 196 22.36 6.03 -22.13
CA ARG A 196 23.01 6.99 -21.25
C ARG A 196 24.49 6.65 -21.09
N SER A 197 25.35 7.67 -21.10
CA SER A 197 26.75 7.52 -20.71
C SER A 197 26.86 6.93 -19.31
N LYS A 198 27.94 6.18 -19.05
CA LYS A 198 28.20 5.65 -17.70
C LYS A 198 28.53 6.81 -16.77
N THR A 199 27.64 7.05 -15.81
CA THR A 199 27.78 8.08 -14.76
C THR A 199 28.17 7.49 -13.41
N GLN A 200 28.15 6.16 -13.30
CA GLN A 200 28.50 5.41 -12.10
C GLN A 200 29.52 4.31 -12.44
N ASP A 201 30.39 4.01 -11.48
CA ASP A 201 31.39 2.95 -11.58
C ASP A 201 30.79 1.53 -11.39
N GLY A 202 29.50 1.46 -11.06
CA GLY A 202 28.74 0.23 -10.91
C GLY A 202 28.89 -0.47 -9.56
N ARG A 203 29.78 -0.01 -8.66
CA ARG A 203 29.91 -0.60 -7.31
C ARG A 203 28.59 -0.54 -6.50
N PRO A 204 27.84 0.57 -6.50
CA PRO A 204 26.55 0.64 -5.82
C PRO A 204 25.48 -0.31 -6.40
N LEU A 205 25.60 -0.68 -7.68
CA LEU A 205 24.61 -1.52 -8.37
C LEU A 205 24.56 -2.96 -7.85
N GLY A 206 25.53 -3.41 -7.05
CA GLY A 206 25.43 -4.68 -6.33
C GLY A 206 24.15 -4.76 -5.49
N ARG A 207 23.67 -3.62 -4.96
CA ARG A 207 22.44 -3.52 -4.16
C ARG A 207 21.17 -3.76 -4.99
N TYR A 208 21.20 -3.44 -6.29
CA TYR A 208 20.08 -3.70 -7.21
C TYR A 208 19.70 -5.18 -7.28
N ARG A 209 20.64 -6.10 -7.02
CA ARG A 209 20.36 -7.55 -6.97
C ARG A 209 19.33 -7.94 -5.91
N ARG A 210 19.10 -7.09 -4.90
CA ARG A 210 18.11 -7.28 -3.83
C ARG A 210 16.72 -6.72 -4.18
N ARG A 211 16.52 -6.14 -5.37
CA ARG A 211 15.20 -5.64 -5.83
C ARG A 211 14.07 -6.67 -5.71
N TRP A 212 14.39 -7.96 -5.73
CA TRP A 212 13.41 -9.03 -5.52
C TRP A 212 12.58 -8.86 -4.21
N HIS A 213 13.03 -8.08 -3.23
CA HIS A 213 12.23 -7.75 -2.03
C HIS A 213 10.91 -7.04 -2.36
N VAL A 214 10.93 -5.99 -3.19
CA VAL A 214 9.70 -5.27 -3.59
C VAL A 214 8.89 -6.09 -4.61
N GLU A 215 9.54 -6.85 -5.49
CA GLU A 215 8.86 -7.75 -6.42
C GLU A 215 8.10 -8.86 -5.67
N ARG A 216 8.69 -9.38 -4.58
CA ARG A 216 8.04 -10.35 -3.69
C ARG A 216 6.85 -9.73 -2.97
N LEU A 217 6.94 -8.47 -2.53
CA LEU A 217 5.78 -7.76 -1.97
C LEU A 217 4.64 -7.73 -3.00
N PHE A 218 4.90 -7.37 -4.26
CA PHE A 218 3.86 -7.39 -5.29
C PHE A 218 3.32 -8.78 -5.56
N ALA A 219 4.16 -9.83 -5.55
CA ALA A 219 3.69 -11.21 -5.64
C ALA A 219 2.73 -11.57 -4.49
N TRP A 220 3.02 -11.11 -3.26
CA TRP A 220 2.10 -11.28 -2.13
C TRP A 220 0.81 -10.48 -2.30
N LEU A 221 0.89 -9.23 -2.75
CA LEU A 221 -0.29 -8.40 -2.99
C LEU A 221 -1.18 -8.96 -4.09
N HIS A 222 -0.61 -9.55 -5.14
CA HIS A 222 -1.38 -10.20 -6.22
C HIS A 222 -2.14 -11.45 -5.77
N ASN A 223 -1.80 -12.06 -4.63
CA ASN A 223 -2.65 -13.12 -4.03
C ASN A 223 -3.99 -12.58 -3.53
N PHE A 224 -4.10 -11.27 -3.30
CA PHE A 224 -5.37 -10.61 -3.06
C PHE A 224 -6.02 -10.28 -4.40
N ARG A 225 -6.97 -11.13 -4.82
CA ARG A 225 -7.59 -11.05 -6.14
C ARG A 225 -8.25 -9.68 -6.41
N ARG A 226 -8.62 -8.94 -5.36
CA ARG A 226 -9.16 -7.59 -5.49
C ARG A 226 -8.14 -6.54 -5.95
N LEU A 227 -6.84 -6.78 -5.77
CA LEU A 227 -5.77 -5.85 -6.17
C LEU A 227 -5.30 -6.06 -7.61
N VAL A 228 -5.50 -7.25 -8.18
CA VAL A 228 -5.12 -7.56 -9.58
C VAL A 228 -5.95 -6.76 -10.58
N VAL A 229 -7.23 -6.55 -10.28
CA VAL A 229 -8.16 -5.76 -11.09
C VAL A 229 -8.87 -4.76 -10.19
N ARG A 230 -8.77 -3.48 -10.54
CA ARG A 230 -9.49 -2.40 -9.86
C ARG A 230 -10.97 -2.43 -10.22
N TRP A 231 -11.81 -2.69 -9.22
CA TRP A 231 -13.27 -2.63 -9.32
C TRP A 231 -13.85 -1.35 -8.72
N GLU A 232 -13.08 -0.68 -7.87
CA GLU A 232 -13.43 0.53 -7.15
C GLU A 232 -13.50 1.70 -8.14
N ARG A 233 -14.59 2.47 -8.07
CA ARG A 233 -14.79 3.66 -8.92
C ARG A 233 -13.94 4.85 -8.46
N GLN A 234 -13.71 4.97 -7.15
CA GLN A 234 -12.90 6.02 -6.54
C GLN A 234 -11.49 5.48 -6.25
N ILE A 235 -10.48 6.26 -6.61
CA ILE A 235 -9.07 5.86 -6.43
C ILE A 235 -8.69 5.68 -4.96
N ALA A 236 -9.23 6.52 -4.07
CA ALA A 236 -9.02 6.40 -2.62
C ALA A 236 -9.51 5.05 -2.06
N ASN A 237 -10.66 4.54 -2.53
CA ASN A 237 -11.14 3.22 -2.11
C ASN A 237 -10.24 2.09 -2.63
N PHE A 238 -9.62 2.27 -3.79
CA PHE A 238 -8.64 1.31 -4.28
C PHE A 238 -7.34 1.35 -3.47
N LEU A 239 -6.85 2.55 -3.14
CA LEU A 239 -5.73 2.72 -2.19
C LEU A 239 -6.03 2.05 -0.86
N GLY A 240 -7.25 2.21 -0.32
CA GLY A 240 -7.68 1.52 0.89
C GLY A 240 -7.61 0.00 0.79
N MET A 241 -7.90 -0.59 -0.38
CA MET A 241 -7.70 -2.04 -0.58
C MET A 241 -6.22 -2.41 -0.59
N VAL A 242 -5.36 -1.59 -1.18
CA VAL A 242 -3.90 -1.77 -1.15
C VAL A 242 -3.38 -1.69 0.28
N HIS A 243 -3.82 -0.69 1.05
CA HIS A 243 -3.49 -0.53 2.48
C HIS A 243 -3.88 -1.77 3.28
N LEU A 244 -5.09 -2.32 3.09
CA LEU A 244 -5.49 -3.58 3.73
C LEU A 244 -4.59 -4.76 3.36
N GLY A 245 -4.13 -4.84 2.11
CA GLY A 245 -3.16 -5.84 1.67
C GLY A 245 -1.83 -5.72 2.42
N MET A 246 -1.32 -4.50 2.58
CA MET A 246 -0.08 -4.24 3.30
C MET A 246 -0.20 -4.44 4.80
N ILE A 247 -1.33 -4.04 5.41
CA ILE A 247 -1.67 -4.34 6.81
C ILE A 247 -1.58 -5.85 7.06
N LEU A 248 -2.11 -6.68 6.16
CA LEU A 248 -2.02 -8.13 6.29
C LEU A 248 -0.59 -8.68 6.16
N VAL A 249 0.28 -8.02 5.37
CA VAL A 249 1.69 -8.38 5.27
C VAL A 249 2.41 -8.05 6.59
N LEU A 250 2.22 -6.83 7.12
CA LEU A 250 2.84 -6.39 8.37
C LEU A 250 2.35 -7.20 9.58
N LEU A 251 1.05 -7.46 9.70
CA LEU A 251 0.49 -8.27 10.79
C LEU A 251 1.07 -9.69 10.86
N ARG A 252 1.43 -10.29 9.73
CA ARG A 252 2.10 -11.60 9.71
C ARG A 252 3.50 -11.55 10.31
N ARG A 253 4.16 -10.39 10.23
CA ARG A 253 5.49 -10.18 10.79
C ARG A 253 5.44 -10.04 12.31
N VAL A 254 4.46 -9.30 12.84
CA VAL A 254 4.24 -9.11 14.29
C VAL A 254 3.96 -10.43 15.03
N ARG A 255 3.50 -11.47 14.33
CA ARG A 255 3.24 -12.79 14.91
C ARG A 255 4.53 -13.61 15.20
N ARG A 256 5.70 -13.16 14.73
CA ARG A 256 6.99 -13.84 14.91
C ARG A 256 7.91 -13.03 15.80
#